data_AF-X1MQR0-F1
#
_entry.id   AF-X1MQR0-F1
#
_cell.length_a   1.000
_cell.length_b   1.000
_cell.length_c   1.000
_cell.angle_alpha   90.00
_cell.angle_beta   90.00
_cell.angle_gamma   90.00
#
_symmetry.space_group_name_H-M   'P 1'
#
loop_
_entity.id
_entity.type
_entity.pdbx_description
1 polymer ?
#
loop_
_entity_poly.entity_id
_entity_poly.type
_entity_poly.pdbx_seq_one_letter_code
_entity_poly.pdbx_strand_id
1 'polypeptide(L)'
;VGFVGGMDIALINGFEAGYIAGVHYVYPECKILSAYCGDTPVAFADPVKGKELALSQYDAGAWIIYHASGLSGAGVFEAAKERHKLNIITNTTTTNRFFFIIKVSFLF
;
A
#
# COMPACT_ATOMS: atom_id res chain seq x y z
N VAL A 1 6.09 -4.73 -7.34
CA VAL A 1 5.60 -4.35 -5.99
C VAL A 1 4.31 -3.55 -6.14
N GLY A 2 3.57 -3.27 -5.06
CA GLY A 2 2.25 -2.65 -5.14
C GLY A 2 2.07 -1.44 -4.23
N PHE A 3 1.13 -0.56 -4.61
CA PHE A 3 0.68 0.58 -3.84
C PHE A 3 -0.85 0.61 -3.78
N VAL A 4 -1.41 0.80 -2.58
CA VAL A 4 -2.85 0.99 -2.39
C VAL A 4 -3.10 2.31 -1.66
N GLY A 5 -3.61 3.29 -2.41
CA GLY A 5 -4.07 4.58 -1.90
C GLY A 5 -5.49 4.51 -1.36
N GLY A 6 -5.82 5.39 -0.40
CA GLY A 6 -7.20 5.61 0.01
C GLY A 6 -7.93 6.41 -1.05
N MET A 7 -7.74 7.73 -1.01
CA MET A 7 -8.30 8.67 -1.97
C MET A 7 -7.25 9.15 -2.99
N ASP A 8 -7.63 9.31 -4.26
CA ASP A 8 -6.76 9.97 -5.26
C ASP A 8 -6.71 11.49 -4.99
N ILE A 9 -5.76 11.89 -4.16
CA ILE A 9 -5.47 13.28 -3.83
C ILE A 9 -3.97 13.52 -3.84
N ALA A 10 -3.58 14.78 -4.04
CA ALA A 10 -2.18 15.21 -4.07
C ALA A 10 -1.35 14.69 -2.87
N LEU A 11 -1.95 14.59 -1.68
CA LEU A 11 -1.29 14.03 -0.50
C LEU A 11 -0.90 12.55 -0.71
N ILE A 12 -1.84 11.72 -1.16
CA ILE A 12 -1.61 10.28 -1.39
C ILE A 12 -0.70 10.07 -2.61
N ASN A 13 -0.82 10.91 -3.63
CA ASN A 13 0.05 10.86 -4.80
C ASN A 13 1.49 11.24 -4.45
N GLY A 14 1.69 12.08 -3.43
CA GLY A 14 3.01 12.32 -2.84
C GLY A 14 3.61 11.06 -2.19
N PHE A 15 2.79 10.31 -1.45
CA PHE A 15 3.21 9.02 -0.88
C PHE A 15 3.54 7.99 -1.97
N GLU A 16 2.71 7.92 -3.01
CA GLU A 16 2.94 7.04 -4.17
C GLU A 16 4.25 7.40 -4.87
N ALA A 17 4.45 8.67 -5.22
CA ALA A 17 5.65 9.15 -5.90
C ALA A 17 6.92 8.87 -5.09
N GLY A 18 6.88 9.08 -3.77
CA GLY A 18 7.99 8.75 -2.87
C GLY A 18 8.30 7.26 -2.84
N TYR A 19 7.25 6.42 -2.81
CA TYR A 19 7.41 4.96 -2.87
C TYR A 19 8.02 4.49 -4.20
N ILE A 20 7.47 4.98 -5.33
CA ILE A 20 7.97 4.68 -6.68
C ILE A 20 9.44 5.11 -6.82
N ALA A 21 9.78 6.32 -6.37
CA ALA A 21 11.15 6.83 -6.43
C ALA A 21 12.11 5.95 -5.60
N GLY A 22 11.73 5.55 -4.39
CA GLY A 22 12.53 4.67 -3.55
C GLY A 22 12.72 3.27 -4.14
N VAL A 23 11.67 2.70 -4.73
CA VAL A 23 11.72 1.40 -5.41
C VAL A 23 12.64 1.47 -6.63
N HIS A 24 12.48 2.47 -7.49
CA HIS A 24 13.30 2.62 -8.68
C HIS A 24 14.75 2.99 -8.38
N TYR A 25 15.02 3.66 -7.26
CA TYR A 25 16.39 3.92 -6.82
C TYR A 25 17.17 2.63 -6.55
N VAL A 26 16.53 1.62 -5.96
CA VAL A 26 17.16 0.32 -5.67
C VAL A 26 17.03 -0.64 -6.86
N TYR A 27 15.89 -0.65 -7.53
CA TYR A 27 15.60 -1.53 -8.66
C TYR A 27 14.83 -0.80 -9.77
N PRO A 28 15.55 -0.16 -10.72
CA PRO A 28 14.96 0.70 -11.75
C PRO A 28 13.93 0.02 -12.64
N GLU A 29 14.07 -1.27 -12.92
CA GLU A 29 13.16 -2.03 -13.80
C GLU A 29 11.92 -2.59 -13.08
N CYS A 30 11.77 -2.33 -11.78
CA CYS A 30 10.65 -2.86 -11.01
C CYS A 30 9.32 -2.33 -11.52
N LYS A 31 8.37 -3.23 -11.82
CA LYS A 31 6.98 -2.84 -12.07
C LYS A 31 6.27 -2.55 -10.75
N ILE A 32 5.70 -1.35 -10.65
CA ILE A 32 4.86 -0.93 -9.52
C ILE A 32 3.39 -0.92 -9.98
N LEU A 33 2.54 -1.59 -9.21
CA LEU A 33 1.10 -1.61 -9.44
C LEU A 33 0.43 -0.64 -8.46
N SER A 34 -0.25 0.37 -8.96
CA SER A 34 -0.92 1.36 -8.11
C SER A 34 -2.44 1.28 -8.27
N ALA A 35 -3.14 1.37 -7.16
CA ALA A 35 -4.61 1.45 -7.16
C ALA A 35 -5.11 2.29 -5.99
N TYR A 36 -6.29 2.88 -6.15
CA TYR A 36 -6.93 3.73 -5.16
C TYR A 36 -8.29 3.16 -4.80
N CYS A 37 -8.67 3.27 -3.53
CA CYS A 37 -9.96 2.79 -3.05
C CYS A 37 -11.13 3.64 -3.59
N GLY A 38 -10.88 4.91 -3.94
CA GLY A 38 -11.85 5.77 -4.65
C GLY A 38 -11.47 7.25 -4.60
N ASP A 39 -12.42 8.13 -4.95
CA ASP A 39 -12.19 9.59 -5.05
C ASP A 39 -12.92 10.40 -3.97
N THR A 40 -13.52 9.72 -2.99
CA THR A 40 -14.26 10.35 -1.89
C THR A 40 -13.66 9.96 -0.54
N PRO A 41 -13.93 10.72 0.54
CA PRO A 41 -13.40 10.41 1.88
C PRO A 41 -13.79 9.01 2.39
N VAL A 42 -14.87 8.42 1.87
CA VAL A 42 -15.29 7.05 2.17
C VAL A 42 -14.22 6.02 1.80
N ALA A 43 -13.38 6.34 0.82
CA ALA A 43 -12.29 5.50 0.35
C ALA A 43 -11.22 5.20 1.43
N PHE A 44 -11.16 5.96 2.53
CA PHE A 44 -10.30 5.67 3.68
C PHE A 44 -10.94 4.74 4.72
N ALA A 45 -12.23 4.43 4.58
CA ALA A 45 -13.03 3.61 5.49
C ALA A 45 -13.68 2.40 4.81
N ASP A 46 -13.11 1.93 3.70
CA ASP A 46 -13.60 0.81 2.91
C ASP A 46 -12.57 -0.34 2.87
N PRO A 47 -12.54 -1.19 3.91
CA PRO A 47 -11.65 -2.34 3.95
C PRO A 47 -12.02 -3.42 2.93
N VAL A 48 -13.27 -3.48 2.45
CA VAL A 48 -13.66 -4.42 1.39
C VAL A 48 -12.92 -4.04 0.11
N LYS A 49 -12.98 -2.75 -0.26
CA LYS A 49 -12.29 -2.26 -1.44
C LYS A 49 -10.77 -2.38 -1.33
N GLY A 50 -10.21 -2.05 -0.16
CA GLY A 50 -8.78 -2.24 0.11
C GLY A 50 -8.33 -3.69 -0.08
N LYS A 51 -9.15 -4.66 0.36
CA LYS A 51 -8.86 -6.10 0.18
C LYS A 51 -8.90 -6.50 -1.29
N GLU A 52 -9.95 -6.11 -2.03
CA GLU A 52 -10.10 -6.42 -3.45
C GLU A 52 -8.89 -5.94 -4.28
N LEU A 53 -8.48 -4.69 -4.07
CA LEU A 53 -7.35 -4.09 -4.76
C LEU A 53 -6.04 -4.80 -4.43
N ALA A 54 -5.82 -5.13 -3.15
CA ALA A 54 -4.63 -5.84 -2.72
C ALA A 54 -4.57 -7.27 -3.30
N LEU A 55 -5.68 -8.01 -3.28
CA LEU A 55 -5.76 -9.33 -3.90
C LEU A 55 -5.45 -9.26 -5.39
N SER A 56 -6.02 -8.29 -6.11
CA SER A 56 -5.73 -8.10 -7.54
C SER A 56 -4.26 -7.82 -7.80
N GLN A 57 -3.59 -7.03 -6.95
CA GLN A 57 -2.15 -6.76 -7.09
C GLN A 57 -1.31 -8.00 -6.77
N TYR A 58 -1.66 -8.77 -5.74
CA TYR A 58 -0.99 -10.03 -5.43
C TYR A 58 -1.13 -11.05 -6.56
N ASP A 59 -2.30 -11.13 -7.17
CA ASP A 59 -2.57 -12.02 -8.32
C ASP A 59 -1.82 -11.58 -9.57
N ALA A 60 -1.61 -10.28 -9.74
CA ALA A 60 -0.73 -9.73 -10.77
C ALA A 60 0.78 -9.87 -10.45
N GLY A 61 1.14 -10.53 -9.34
CA GLY A 61 2.52 -10.85 -8.99
C GLY A 61 3.22 -9.84 -8.09
N ALA A 62 2.49 -8.90 -7.47
CA ALA A 62 3.06 -8.09 -6.39
C ALA A 62 3.50 -9.00 -5.23
N TRP A 63 4.69 -8.77 -4.69
CA TRP A 63 5.17 -9.52 -3.53
C TRP A 63 4.98 -8.74 -2.21
N ILE A 64 5.10 -7.42 -2.29
CA ILE A 64 4.86 -6.46 -1.22
C ILE A 64 3.91 -5.39 -1.73
N ILE A 65 2.98 -4.97 -0.88
CA ILE A 65 2.12 -3.81 -1.10
C ILE A 65 2.37 -2.77 0.01
N TYR A 66 2.54 -1.51 -0.39
CA TYR A 66 2.56 -0.35 0.50
C TYR A 66 1.18 0.32 0.47
N HIS A 67 0.58 0.60 1.63
CA HIS A 67 -0.75 1.22 1.66
C HIS A 67 -0.77 2.56 2.40
N ALA A 68 -1.38 3.55 1.75
CA ALA A 68 -1.67 4.88 2.29
C ALA A 68 -3.19 5.12 2.28
N SER A 69 -3.94 4.15 2.82
CA SER A 69 -5.40 4.03 2.66
C SER A 69 -6.21 4.10 3.97
N GLY A 70 -5.59 4.49 5.08
CA GLY A 70 -6.31 4.61 6.36
C GLY A 70 -6.90 3.28 6.84
N LEU A 71 -8.15 3.29 7.29
CA LEU A 71 -8.86 2.09 7.77
C LEU A 71 -9.08 1.07 6.65
N SER A 72 -9.17 1.50 5.39
CA SER A 72 -9.20 0.59 4.23
C SER A 72 -7.96 -0.31 4.16
N GLY A 73 -6.85 0.13 4.76
CA GLY A 73 -5.63 -0.65 4.93
C GLY A 73 -5.80 -1.97 5.68
N ALA A 74 -6.82 -2.08 6.54
CA ALA A 74 -7.15 -3.35 7.19
C ALA A 74 -7.46 -4.45 6.16
N GLY A 75 -8.12 -4.10 5.06
CA GLY A 75 -8.38 -5.03 3.95
C GLY A 75 -7.12 -5.51 3.25
N VAL A 76 -6.15 -4.61 3.05
CA VAL A 76 -4.84 -4.93 2.47
C VAL A 76 -4.09 -5.92 3.34
N PHE A 77 -4.20 -5.79 4.66
CA PHE A 77 -3.60 -6.72 5.62
C PHE A 77 -4.24 -8.11 5.56
N GLU A 78 -5.57 -8.19 5.49
CA GLU A 78 -6.27 -9.47 5.35
C GLU A 78 -5.95 -10.15 4.01
N ALA A 79 -5.84 -9.40 2.91
CA ALA A 79 -5.40 -9.94 1.61
C ALA A 79 -3.99 -10.56 1.69
N ALA A 80 -3.07 -9.93 2.42
CA ALA A 80 -1.70 -10.43 2.56
C ALA A 80 -1.63 -11.72 3.38
N LYS A 81 -2.41 -11.82 4.46
CA LYS A 81 -2.56 -13.05 5.23
C LYS A 81 -3.08 -14.19 4.36
N GLU A 82 -4.12 -13.92 3.56
CA GLU A 82 -4.75 -14.90 2.68
C GLU A 82 -3.79 -15.42 1.61
N ARG A 83 -2.90 -14.57 1.09
CA ARG A 83 -1.92 -14.95 0.06
C ARG A 83 -0.53 -15.33 0.60
N HIS A 84 -0.37 -15.35 1.93
CA HIS A 84 0.93 -15.53 2.60
C HIS A 84 2.03 -14.57 2.06
N LYS A 85 1.68 -13.31 1.83
CA LYS A 85 2.57 -12.25 1.30
C LYS A 85 2.89 -11.17 2.35
N LEU A 86 3.84 -10.30 2.04
CA LEU A 86 4.29 -9.22 2.94
C LEU A 86 3.59 -7.88 2.63
N ASN A 87 3.55 -6.98 3.62
CA ASN A 87 2.95 -5.63 3.54
C ASN A 87 3.78 -4.57 4.26
N ILE A 88 3.68 -3.32 3.80
CA ILE A 88 4.28 -2.13 4.44
C ILE A 88 3.16 -1.19 4.89
N ILE A 89 3.14 -0.83 6.17
CA ILE A 89 2.09 -0.07 6.84
C ILE A 89 2.58 1.35 7.15
N THR A 90 1.73 2.36 6.93
CA THR A 90 2.06 3.78 7.11
C THR A 90 1.84 4.31 8.52
N ASN A 91 0.81 3.88 9.25
CA ASN A 91 0.62 4.16 10.68
C ASN A 91 -0.58 3.38 11.26
N THR A 92 -0.36 2.41 12.17
CA THR A 92 -1.10 2.21 13.44
C THR A 92 -0.68 0.93 14.18
N THR A 93 -0.75 1.04 15.50
CA THR A 93 -0.52 0.14 16.64
C THR A 93 -1.05 -1.30 16.51
N THR A 94 -0.53 -2.14 15.62
CA THR A 94 -0.74 -3.60 15.69
C THR A 94 0.58 -4.35 15.57
N THR A 95 1.22 -4.44 16.72
CA THR A 95 2.39 -5.27 17.00
C THR A 95 2.00 -6.75 16.87
N ASN A 96 2.19 -7.38 15.70
CA ASN A 96 2.63 -8.77 15.63
C ASN A 96 3.00 -9.23 14.22
N ARG A 97 4.32 -9.43 14.06
CA ARG A 97 5.06 -10.32 13.13
C ARG A 97 4.98 -10.00 11.62
N PHE A 98 6.19 -9.88 11.05
CA PHE A 98 6.55 -9.54 9.66
C PHE A 98 6.57 -8.04 9.33
N PHE A 99 7.51 -7.32 9.94
CA PHE A 99 7.78 -5.91 9.62
C PHE A 99 9.04 -5.75 8.77
N PHE A 100 8.90 -5.16 7.58
CA PHE A 100 9.98 -4.41 6.94
C PHE A 100 9.55 -2.93 6.94
N ILE A 101 9.99 -2.19 7.96
CA ILE A 101 9.85 -0.73 8.00
C ILE A 101 10.98 -0.18 7.14
N ILE A 102 10.71 0.17 5.88
CA ILE A 102 11.55 1.16 5.22
C ILE A 102 11.18 2.48 5.88
N LYS A 103 12.07 2.94 6.76
CA LYS A 103 12.02 4.27 7.36
C LYS A 103 12.30 5.28 6.23
N VAL A 104 11.29 5.58 5.42
CA VAL A 104 11.33 6.75 4.55
C VAL A 104 11.10 7.95 5.46
N SER A 105 12.19 8.43 6.05
CA SER A 105 12.18 9.70 6.78
C SER A 105 11.73 10.78 5.81
N PHE A 106 10.56 11.35 6.10
CA PHE A 106 10.08 12.60 5.53
C PHE A 106 11.13 13.69 5.78
N LEU A 107 11.86 14.09 4.74
CA LEU A 107 12.37 15.44 4.60
C LEU A 107 11.53 16.07 3.50
N PHE A 108 10.53 16.86 3.87
CA PHE A 108 10.15 18.16 3.31
C PHE A 108 9.01 18.72 4.16
#